data_AF-A0A0C5DNQ5-F1
#
_entry.id   AF-A0A0C5DNQ5-F1
#
_cell.length_a   1.000
_cell.length_b   1.000
_cell.length_c   1.000
_cell.angle_alpha   90.00
_cell.angle_beta   90.00
_cell.angle_gamma   90.00
#
_symmetry.space_group_name_H-M   'P 1'
#
loop_
_entity.id
_entity.type
_entity.pdbx_description
1 polymer ?
#
loop_
_entity_poly.entity_id
_entity_poly.type
_entity_poly.pdbx_seq_one_letter_code
_entity_poly.pdbx_strand_id
1 'polypeptide(L)'
;SKTPIIVGSKSFTESKVVSEIYALALEKAGYKVTRKQNISNSVVFKAVQTGQIDVYPEYTGTIVDAYLKQSTTNKNAKQIAAAAKKGVAKYKLTTLTPAPGNDSQGIAVTTKVAKKYGLYTISDLQKKANKIRFVSQGEFDQRADALPGMVKKYGKFDFKSSKDYDDSLKYKILSEGKGDAAPVSTTDGQLANGNKYTLLKDDKHLWPAYNLVPLVRNSTLKSHPKMAKALNQVDKKLTTKTLTELNKKVDVDV
;
A
#
# COMPACT_ATOMS: atom_id res chain seq x y z
N SER A 1 27.23 -8.73 16.82
CA SER A 1 26.75 -10.04 16.31
C SER A 1 27.34 -10.25 14.93
N LYS A 2 27.88 -11.46 14.63
CA LYS A 2 28.40 -11.83 13.30
C LYS A 2 27.31 -12.42 12.36
N THR A 3 26.12 -12.70 12.89
CA THR A 3 24.99 -13.26 12.11
C THR A 3 24.35 -12.18 11.24
N PRO A 4 24.24 -12.37 9.91
CA PRO A 4 23.55 -11.43 9.04
C PRO A 4 22.08 -11.27 9.42
N ILE A 5 21.55 -10.05 9.27
CA ILE A 5 20.12 -9.77 9.35
C ILE A 5 19.47 -10.21 8.03
N ILE A 6 18.43 -11.03 8.09
CA ILE A 6 17.71 -11.46 6.89
C ILE A 6 16.57 -10.47 6.59
N VAL A 7 16.71 -9.67 5.53
CA VAL A 7 15.71 -8.67 5.10
C VAL A 7 14.84 -9.28 4.00
N GLY A 8 13.54 -9.41 4.27
CA GLY A 8 12.57 -10.00 3.36
C GLY A 8 11.71 -8.99 2.59
N SER A 9 10.92 -9.48 1.64
CA SER A 9 9.86 -8.70 0.98
C SER A 9 8.67 -9.57 0.60
N LYS A 10 7.51 -8.94 0.39
CA LYS A 10 6.40 -9.50 -0.37
C LYS A 10 6.73 -9.56 -1.87
N SER A 11 5.85 -10.18 -2.65
CA SER A 11 6.06 -10.45 -4.08
C SER A 11 5.66 -9.31 -5.04
N PHE A 12 5.43 -8.08 -4.55
CA PHE A 12 5.09 -6.92 -5.38
C PHE A 12 6.14 -5.80 -5.30
N THR A 13 6.10 -4.87 -6.27
CA THR A 13 7.13 -3.84 -6.51
C THR A 13 7.50 -3.05 -5.25
N GLU A 14 6.54 -2.36 -4.64
CA GLU A 14 6.84 -1.48 -3.49
C GLU A 14 7.53 -2.23 -2.36
N SER A 15 7.05 -3.43 -2.01
CA SER A 15 7.64 -4.22 -0.95
C SER A 15 9.09 -4.62 -1.26
N LYS A 16 9.41 -4.95 -2.52
CA LYS A 16 10.79 -5.25 -2.96
C LYS A 16 11.68 -4.02 -2.90
N VAL A 17 11.19 -2.87 -3.38
CA VAL A 17 11.93 -1.60 -3.36
C VAL A 17 12.22 -1.17 -1.92
N VAL A 18 11.22 -1.16 -1.05
CA VAL A 18 11.39 -0.78 0.35
C VAL A 18 12.28 -1.79 1.10
N SER A 19 12.16 -3.09 0.80
CA SER A 19 13.05 -4.11 1.35
C SER A 19 14.52 -3.84 1.01
N GLU A 20 14.81 -3.41 -0.21
CA GLU A 20 16.16 -3.02 -0.61
C GLU A 20 16.63 -1.75 0.13
N ILE A 21 15.75 -0.76 0.29
CA ILE A 21 16.04 0.44 1.10
C ILE A 21 16.39 0.06 2.55
N TYR A 22 15.67 -0.90 3.14
CA TYR A 22 15.96 -1.41 4.48
C TYR A 22 17.32 -2.12 4.53
N ALA A 23 17.63 -2.97 3.55
CA ALA A 23 18.92 -3.65 3.46
C ALA A 23 20.07 -2.63 3.42
N LEU A 24 20.00 -1.65 2.52
CA LEU A 24 21.00 -0.60 2.38
C LEU A 24 21.14 0.26 3.65
N ALA A 25 20.02 0.58 4.32
CA ALA A 25 20.06 1.33 5.58
C ALA A 25 20.77 0.57 6.70
N LEU A 26 20.56 -0.75 6.77
CA LEU A 26 21.20 -1.61 7.76
C LEU A 26 22.68 -1.85 7.45
N GLU A 27 23.04 -2.02 6.18
CA GLU A 27 24.43 -2.09 5.72
C GLU A 27 25.20 -0.81 6.05
N LYS A 28 24.59 0.36 5.77
CA LYS A 28 25.15 1.66 6.16
C LYS A 28 25.31 1.82 7.67
N ALA A 29 24.48 1.15 8.47
CA ALA A 29 24.60 1.12 9.93
C ALA A 29 25.65 0.10 10.44
N GLY A 30 26.38 -0.56 9.54
CA GLY A 30 27.46 -1.49 9.83
C GLY A 30 27.02 -2.94 10.05
N TYR A 31 25.79 -3.29 9.67
CA TYR A 31 25.30 -4.67 9.77
C TYR A 31 25.55 -5.46 8.49
N LYS A 32 25.80 -6.76 8.62
CA LYS A 32 25.71 -7.69 7.49
C LYS A 32 24.24 -8.01 7.22
N VAL A 33 23.85 -8.05 5.95
CA VAL A 33 22.48 -8.30 5.52
C VAL A 33 22.43 -9.45 4.51
N THR A 34 21.41 -10.30 4.63
CA THR A 34 21.02 -11.26 3.60
C THR A 34 19.65 -10.87 3.07
N ARG A 35 19.51 -10.72 1.76
CA ARG A 35 18.24 -10.37 1.10
C ARG A 35 17.44 -11.65 0.81
N LYS A 36 16.16 -11.68 1.17
CA LYS A 36 15.23 -12.77 0.85
C LYS A 36 13.92 -12.19 0.31
N GLN A 37 13.99 -11.64 -0.89
CA GLN A 37 12.86 -10.98 -1.53
C GLN A 37 11.89 -11.96 -2.17
N ASN A 38 10.75 -11.42 -2.63
CA ASN A 38 9.75 -12.12 -3.43
C ASN A 38 9.06 -13.29 -2.71
N ILE A 39 8.79 -13.14 -1.41
CA ILE A 39 8.04 -14.14 -0.64
C ILE A 39 6.54 -13.91 -0.89
N SER A 40 5.80 -15.00 -1.16
CA SER A 40 4.35 -14.93 -1.34
C SER A 40 3.65 -14.26 -0.14
N ASN A 41 2.62 -13.46 -0.42
CA ASN A 41 1.83 -12.75 0.59
C ASN A 41 1.22 -13.68 1.65
N SER A 42 0.87 -14.92 1.28
CA SER A 42 0.32 -15.92 2.21
C SER A 42 1.37 -16.52 3.16
N VAL A 43 2.67 -16.39 2.84
CA VAL A 43 3.78 -17.05 3.55
C VAL A 43 4.64 -16.05 4.34
N VAL A 44 4.77 -14.80 3.88
CA VAL A 44 5.73 -13.82 4.45
C VAL A 44 5.57 -13.59 5.96
N PHE A 45 4.34 -13.55 6.46
CA PHE A 45 4.09 -13.37 7.89
C PHE A 45 4.54 -14.58 8.71
N LYS A 46 4.33 -15.79 8.18
CA LYS A 46 4.86 -17.00 8.82
C LYS A 46 6.38 -17.04 8.76
N ALA A 47 6.99 -16.58 7.67
CA ALA A 47 8.44 -16.54 7.52
C ALA A 47 9.13 -15.67 8.59
N VAL A 48 8.55 -14.50 8.92
CA VAL A 48 9.10 -13.67 10.02
C VAL A 48 8.88 -14.31 11.39
N GLN A 49 7.76 -15.01 11.60
CA GLN A 49 7.47 -15.73 12.84
C GLN A 49 8.44 -16.90 13.08
N THR A 50 8.80 -17.64 12.04
CA THR A 50 9.68 -18.81 12.13
C THR A 50 11.17 -18.47 12.04
N GLY A 51 11.52 -17.24 11.66
CA GLY A 51 12.91 -16.77 11.61
C GLY A 51 13.58 -17.03 10.28
N GLN A 52 12.79 -17.36 9.25
CA GLN A 52 13.28 -17.41 7.88
C GLN A 52 13.61 -16.03 7.31
N ILE A 53 13.00 -14.98 7.88
CA ILE A 53 13.37 -13.57 7.71
C ILE A 53 13.32 -12.88 9.08
N ASP A 54 14.10 -11.81 9.25
CA ASP A 54 14.18 -11.04 10.48
C ASP A 54 13.32 -9.78 10.47
N VAL A 55 13.27 -9.13 9.31
CA VAL A 55 12.54 -7.89 9.08
C VAL A 55 12.04 -7.83 7.65
N TYR A 56 10.87 -7.24 7.44
CA TYR A 56 10.39 -6.87 6.11
C TYR A 56 9.43 -5.67 6.21
N PRO A 57 9.20 -4.95 5.10
CA PRO A 57 8.14 -3.94 5.02
C PRO A 57 6.76 -4.58 5.02
N GLU A 58 5.93 -4.18 5.97
CA GLU A 58 4.54 -4.60 6.14
C GLU A 58 3.63 -3.37 6.27
N TYR A 59 2.32 -3.54 6.31
CA TYR A 59 1.33 -2.47 6.35
C TYR A 59 0.45 -2.59 7.58
N THR A 60 0.23 -1.48 8.28
CA THR A 60 -0.52 -1.46 9.55
C THR A 60 -1.92 -2.04 9.42
N GLY A 61 -2.65 -1.72 8.35
CA GLY A 61 -3.99 -2.25 8.08
C GLY A 61 -3.99 -3.76 7.85
N THR A 62 -3.03 -4.28 7.08
CA THR A 62 -2.89 -5.73 6.82
C THR A 62 -2.63 -6.51 8.10
N ILE A 63 -1.80 -5.98 9.00
CA ILE A 63 -1.55 -6.62 10.29
C ILE A 63 -2.86 -6.77 11.08
N VAL A 64 -3.62 -5.68 11.21
CA VAL A 64 -4.84 -5.66 12.02
C VAL A 64 -5.93 -6.54 11.40
N ASP A 65 -6.19 -6.38 10.12
CA ASP A 65 -7.29 -7.07 9.45
C ASP A 65 -6.91 -8.51 9.08
N ALA A 66 -5.90 -8.69 8.22
CA ALA A 66 -5.61 -10.00 7.64
C ALA A 66 -4.97 -10.98 8.65
N TYR A 67 -4.06 -10.51 9.50
CA TYR A 67 -3.30 -11.39 10.41
C TYR A 67 -3.93 -11.53 11.78
N LEU A 68 -4.42 -10.43 12.35
CA LEU A 68 -5.04 -10.44 13.68
C LEU A 68 -6.55 -10.71 13.63
N LYS A 69 -7.17 -10.66 12.45
CA LYS A 69 -8.62 -10.82 12.25
C LYS A 69 -9.42 -9.81 13.08
N GLN A 70 -8.93 -8.57 13.15
CA GLN A 70 -9.54 -7.48 13.89
C GLN A 70 -10.02 -6.40 12.93
N SER A 71 -11.19 -5.81 13.23
CA SER A 71 -11.73 -4.73 12.40
C SER A 71 -10.85 -3.48 12.43
N THR A 72 -10.65 -2.86 11.27
CA THR A 72 -10.06 -1.52 11.10
C THR A 72 -11.11 -0.42 10.97
N THR A 73 -12.40 -0.78 10.98
CA THR A 73 -13.52 0.15 10.81
C THR A 73 -13.52 1.24 11.87
N ASN A 74 -13.75 2.49 11.45
CA ASN A 74 -13.78 3.69 12.29
C ASN A 74 -12.49 3.93 13.10
N LYS A 75 -11.35 3.37 12.69
CA LYS A 75 -10.04 3.64 13.29
C LYS A 75 -9.22 4.56 12.40
N ASN A 76 -8.63 5.59 13.01
CA ASN A 76 -7.62 6.40 12.34
C ASN A 76 -6.27 5.66 12.27
N ALA A 77 -5.32 6.20 11.48
CA ALA A 77 -4.00 5.62 11.29
C ALA A 77 -3.25 5.32 12.60
N LYS A 78 -3.35 6.22 13.60
CA LYS A 78 -2.69 6.04 14.90
C LYS A 78 -3.29 4.87 15.68
N GLN A 79 -4.61 4.72 15.66
CA GLN A 79 -5.31 3.61 16.30
C GLN A 79 -4.98 2.26 15.63
N ILE A 80 -4.91 2.24 14.29
CA ILE A 80 -4.51 1.03 13.54
C ILE A 80 -3.06 0.67 13.85
N ALA A 81 -2.13 1.62 13.83
CA ALA A 81 -0.73 1.39 14.15
C ALA A 81 -0.53 0.86 15.59
N ALA A 82 -1.26 1.42 16.57
CA ALA A 82 -1.23 0.95 17.95
C ALA A 82 -1.79 -0.47 18.09
N ALA A 83 -2.90 -0.78 17.41
CA ALA A 83 -3.48 -2.12 17.39
C ALA A 83 -2.53 -3.14 16.74
N ALA A 84 -1.91 -2.78 15.60
CA ALA A 84 -0.91 -3.60 14.93
C ALA A 84 0.25 -3.93 15.88
N LYS A 85 0.85 -2.91 16.51
CA LYS A 85 1.97 -3.08 17.45
C LYS A 85 1.61 -3.98 18.63
N LYS A 86 0.45 -3.75 19.24
CA LYS A 86 -0.05 -4.57 20.37
C LYS A 86 -0.27 -6.01 19.93
N GLY A 87 -0.91 -6.22 18.79
CA GLY A 87 -1.32 -7.55 18.36
C GLY A 87 -0.17 -8.43 17.88
N VAL A 88 0.88 -7.87 17.25
CA VAL A 88 2.04 -8.67 16.81
C VAL A 88 2.93 -9.15 17.95
N ALA A 89 2.84 -8.51 19.13
CA ALA A 89 3.65 -8.86 20.29
C ALA A 89 3.49 -10.33 20.72
N LYS A 90 2.29 -10.92 20.57
CA LYS A 90 2.03 -12.34 20.89
C LYS A 90 2.85 -13.31 20.02
N TYR A 91 3.36 -12.84 18.87
CA TYR A 91 4.23 -13.59 17.98
C TYR A 91 5.73 -13.30 18.21
N LYS A 92 6.09 -12.59 19.28
CA LYS A 92 7.46 -12.11 19.54
C LYS A 92 7.99 -11.21 18.41
N LEU A 93 7.08 -10.45 17.80
CA LEU A 93 7.37 -9.46 16.78
C LEU A 93 7.06 -8.05 17.30
N THR A 94 7.64 -7.05 16.66
CA THR A 94 7.40 -5.63 16.91
C THR A 94 7.27 -4.90 15.58
N THR A 95 6.27 -4.03 15.46
CA THR A 95 6.28 -2.99 14.44
C THR A 95 7.11 -1.80 14.93
N LEU A 96 7.99 -1.29 14.07
CA LEU A 96 8.74 -0.05 14.33
C LEU A 96 7.86 1.19 14.08
N THR A 97 8.46 2.35 13.83
CA THR A 97 7.70 3.57 13.54
C THR A 97 7.12 3.46 12.12
N PRO A 98 5.79 3.57 11.94
CA PRO A 98 5.21 3.60 10.60
C PRO A 98 5.71 4.81 9.80
N ALA A 99 5.95 4.60 8.51
CA ALA A 99 6.22 5.66 7.57
C ALA A 99 4.97 6.55 7.36
N PRO A 100 5.14 7.82 6.92
CA PRO A 100 4.01 8.66 6.53
C PRO A 100 3.24 8.12 5.33
N GLY A 101 3.89 7.33 4.48
CA GLY A 101 3.30 6.71 3.30
C GLY A 101 2.19 5.74 3.66
N ASN A 102 1.14 5.80 2.86
CA ASN A 102 -0.07 5.01 2.99
C ASN A 102 -0.36 4.38 1.62
N ASP A 103 -0.27 3.06 1.54
CA ASP A 103 -0.61 2.23 0.36
C ASP A 103 -2.02 1.66 0.57
N SER A 104 -3.01 2.54 0.47
CA SER A 104 -4.42 2.17 0.56
C SER A 104 -5.03 1.98 -0.82
N GLN A 105 -6.28 1.51 -0.84
CA GLN A 105 -7.10 1.48 -2.04
C GLN A 105 -7.53 2.90 -2.42
N GLY A 106 -7.63 3.17 -3.72
CA GLY A 106 -8.11 4.45 -4.24
C GLY A 106 -8.81 4.30 -5.58
N ILE A 107 -9.34 5.42 -6.07
CA ILE A 107 -9.84 5.57 -7.44
C ILE A 107 -9.04 6.67 -8.12
N ALA A 108 -8.45 6.35 -9.28
CA ALA A 108 -7.82 7.34 -10.13
C ALA A 108 -8.72 7.65 -11.32
N VAL A 109 -8.72 8.91 -11.72
CA VAL A 109 -9.32 9.39 -12.98
C VAL A 109 -8.24 9.97 -13.87
N THR A 110 -8.46 10.01 -15.19
CA THR A 110 -7.56 10.80 -16.03
C THR A 110 -7.65 12.28 -15.62
N THR A 111 -6.52 12.99 -15.56
CA THR A 111 -6.51 14.40 -15.14
C THR A 111 -7.33 15.29 -16.06
N LYS A 112 -7.43 14.93 -17.35
CA LYS A 112 -8.35 15.58 -18.31
C LYS A 112 -9.81 15.48 -17.86
N VAL A 113 -10.26 14.29 -17.48
CA VAL A 113 -11.63 14.06 -16.98
C VAL A 113 -11.84 14.73 -15.63
N ALA A 114 -10.86 14.65 -14.74
CA ALA A 114 -10.90 15.29 -13.42
C ALA A 114 -11.16 16.80 -13.54
N LYS A 115 -10.39 17.49 -14.39
CA LYS A 115 -10.56 18.92 -14.66
C LYS A 115 -11.89 19.22 -15.34
N LYS A 116 -12.28 18.44 -16.35
CA LYS A 116 -13.52 18.66 -17.11
C LYS A 116 -14.78 18.60 -16.24
N TYR A 117 -14.81 17.70 -15.25
CA TYR A 117 -16.00 17.49 -14.43
C TYR A 117 -15.84 17.94 -12.97
N GLY A 118 -14.70 18.53 -12.61
CA GLY A 118 -14.42 19.00 -11.26
C GLY A 118 -14.32 17.88 -10.23
N LEU A 119 -13.60 16.81 -10.54
CA LEU A 119 -13.48 15.64 -9.66
C LEU A 119 -12.23 15.75 -8.78
N TYR A 120 -12.44 15.88 -7.47
CA TYR A 120 -11.35 15.89 -6.47
C TYR A 120 -11.54 14.80 -5.42
N THR A 121 -12.79 14.39 -5.19
CA THR A 121 -13.17 13.41 -4.17
C THR A 121 -13.96 12.24 -4.76
N ILE A 122 -14.09 11.16 -4.01
CA ILE A 122 -14.97 10.03 -4.38
C ILE A 122 -16.44 10.47 -4.35
N SER A 123 -16.82 11.38 -3.44
CA SER A 123 -18.15 12.01 -3.47
C SER A 123 -18.43 12.78 -4.78
N ASP A 124 -17.43 13.47 -5.35
CA ASP A 124 -17.60 14.15 -6.65
C ASP A 124 -17.78 13.14 -7.78
N LEU A 125 -17.00 12.06 -7.75
CA LEU A 125 -17.14 10.95 -8.69
C LEU A 125 -18.55 10.35 -8.63
N GLN A 126 -19.07 10.10 -7.44
CA GLN A 126 -20.42 9.54 -7.25
C GLN A 126 -21.48 10.45 -7.90
N LYS A 127 -21.45 11.75 -7.62
CA LYS A 127 -22.39 12.74 -8.18
C LYS A 127 -22.30 12.88 -9.70
N LYS A 128 -21.16 12.56 -10.30
CA LYS A 128 -20.91 12.69 -11.74
C LYS A 128 -20.78 11.35 -12.45
N ALA A 129 -21.08 10.23 -11.78
CA ALA A 129 -20.84 8.88 -12.28
C ALA A 129 -21.46 8.67 -13.68
N ASN A 130 -22.64 9.24 -13.94
CA ASN A 130 -23.34 9.17 -15.23
C ASN A 130 -22.59 9.81 -16.42
N LYS A 131 -21.45 10.48 -16.18
CA LYS A 131 -20.55 11.02 -17.20
C LYS A 131 -19.26 10.22 -17.35
N ILE A 132 -19.05 9.21 -16.51
CA ILE A 132 -17.77 8.51 -16.32
C ILE A 132 -17.88 7.07 -16.82
N ARG A 133 -16.95 6.66 -17.67
CA ARG A 133 -16.74 5.27 -18.06
C ARG A 133 -15.80 4.61 -17.07
N PHE A 134 -16.32 3.72 -16.25
CA PHE A 134 -15.55 3.00 -15.24
C PHE A 134 -14.84 1.81 -15.87
N VAL A 135 -13.54 1.71 -15.61
CA VAL A 135 -12.68 0.57 -15.89
C VAL A 135 -12.80 -0.33 -14.68
N SER A 136 -13.77 -1.24 -14.74
CA SER A 136 -14.01 -2.25 -13.71
C SER A 136 -12.90 -3.29 -13.73
N GLN A 137 -12.72 -3.95 -12.60
CA GLN A 137 -11.81 -5.07 -12.41
C GLN A 137 -12.58 -6.10 -11.63
N GLY A 138 -13.01 -7.20 -12.26
CA GLY A 138 -14.02 -8.12 -11.72
C GLY A 138 -13.92 -8.43 -10.21
N GLU A 139 -12.72 -8.58 -9.64
CA GLU A 139 -12.52 -8.77 -8.19
C GLU A 139 -12.95 -7.54 -7.35
N PHE A 140 -12.56 -6.33 -7.76
CA PHE A 140 -12.93 -5.08 -7.10
C PHE A 140 -14.45 -4.87 -7.07
N ASP A 141 -15.15 -5.34 -8.10
CA ASP A 141 -16.60 -5.19 -8.19
C ASP A 141 -17.36 -6.09 -7.20
N GLN A 142 -16.74 -7.18 -6.73
CA GLN A 142 -17.37 -8.17 -5.85
C GLN A 142 -16.95 -8.03 -4.38
N ARG A 143 -15.76 -7.49 -4.12
CA ARG A 143 -15.21 -7.36 -2.77
C ARG A 143 -16.05 -6.44 -1.89
N ALA A 144 -16.44 -6.90 -0.70
CA ALA A 144 -17.30 -6.15 0.22
C ALA A 144 -16.71 -4.79 0.64
N ASP A 145 -15.39 -4.65 0.67
CA ASP A 145 -14.65 -3.43 0.99
C ASP A 145 -14.31 -2.57 -0.23
N ALA A 146 -14.70 -2.99 -1.44
CA ALA A 146 -14.43 -2.31 -2.70
C ALA A 146 -15.71 -1.65 -3.25
N LEU A 147 -16.17 -1.96 -4.47
CA LEU A 147 -17.34 -1.29 -5.06
C LEU A 147 -18.62 -1.39 -4.19
N PRO A 148 -19.01 -2.55 -3.64
CA PRO A 148 -20.09 -2.65 -2.65
C PRO A 148 -19.90 -1.72 -1.44
N GLY A 149 -18.68 -1.64 -0.90
CA GLY A 149 -18.33 -0.75 0.20
C GLY A 149 -18.46 0.73 -0.19
N MET A 150 -18.04 1.08 -1.41
CA MET A 150 -18.24 2.41 -1.99
C MET A 150 -19.72 2.74 -2.09
N VAL A 151 -20.56 1.84 -2.62
CA VAL A 151 -22.01 2.05 -2.72
C VAL A 151 -22.62 2.28 -1.34
N LYS A 152 -22.25 1.47 -0.34
CA LYS A 152 -22.74 1.63 1.04
C LYS A 152 -22.34 2.98 1.67
N LYS A 153 -21.13 3.48 1.37
CA LYS A 153 -20.56 4.68 2.01
C LYS A 153 -20.90 5.98 1.27
N TYR A 154 -20.92 5.94 -0.05
CA TYR A 154 -21.06 7.09 -0.93
C TYR A 154 -22.43 7.19 -1.61
N GLY A 155 -23.16 6.08 -1.72
CA GLY A 155 -24.34 5.94 -2.55
C GLY A 155 -24.04 5.25 -3.88
N LYS A 156 -25.08 4.92 -4.64
CA LYS A 156 -24.94 4.23 -5.93
C LYS A 156 -24.14 5.09 -6.93
N PHE A 157 -23.25 4.44 -7.68
CA PHE A 157 -22.50 5.05 -8.79
C PHE A 157 -23.17 4.63 -10.10
N ASP A 158 -24.01 5.51 -10.66
CA ASP A 158 -24.66 5.27 -11.95
C ASP A 158 -23.69 5.56 -13.11
N PHE A 159 -22.63 4.76 -13.23
CA PHE A 159 -21.60 4.97 -14.26
C PHE A 159 -22.19 5.01 -15.67
N LYS A 160 -21.67 5.92 -16.52
CA LYS A 160 -22.06 5.97 -17.96
C LYS A 160 -21.91 4.61 -18.63
N SER A 161 -20.84 3.91 -18.27
CA SER A 161 -20.62 2.50 -18.59
C SER A 161 -19.64 1.92 -17.58
N SER A 162 -19.77 0.64 -17.27
CA SER A 162 -18.75 -0.14 -16.58
C SER A 162 -18.31 -1.28 -17.50
N LYS A 163 -17.01 -1.43 -17.72
CA LYS A 163 -16.44 -2.52 -18.51
C LYS A 163 -15.32 -3.17 -17.72
N ASP A 164 -15.39 -4.49 -17.61
CA ASP A 164 -14.37 -5.29 -16.93
C ASP A 164 -13.11 -5.39 -17.79
N TYR A 165 -11.97 -5.15 -17.17
CA TYR A 165 -10.65 -5.29 -17.75
C TYR A 165 -9.73 -5.96 -16.72
N ASP A 166 -8.73 -6.67 -17.23
CA ASP A 166 -7.61 -7.12 -16.39
C ASP A 166 -6.94 -5.92 -15.70
N ASP A 167 -6.61 -6.07 -14.41
CA ASP A 167 -6.01 -4.99 -13.60
C ASP A 167 -4.72 -4.45 -14.24
N SER A 168 -3.91 -5.31 -14.87
CA SER A 168 -2.66 -4.91 -15.54
C SER A 168 -2.90 -3.95 -16.71
N LEU A 169 -4.10 -3.95 -17.31
CA LEU A 169 -4.45 -3.12 -18.45
C LEU A 169 -5.04 -1.76 -18.06
N LYS A 170 -5.40 -1.53 -16.79
CA LYS A 170 -6.15 -0.35 -16.35
C LYS A 170 -5.55 0.98 -16.83
N TYR A 171 -4.24 1.16 -16.66
CA TYR A 171 -3.55 2.40 -17.05
C TYR A 171 -3.46 2.56 -18.57
N LYS A 172 -3.31 1.46 -19.32
CA LYS A 172 -3.37 1.45 -20.78
C LYS A 172 -4.75 1.90 -21.26
N ILE A 173 -5.82 1.30 -20.74
CA ILE A 173 -7.22 1.66 -21.07
C ILE A 173 -7.52 3.14 -20.77
N LEU A 174 -7.04 3.65 -19.62
CA LEU A 174 -7.16 5.06 -19.29
C LEU A 174 -6.36 5.96 -20.25
N SER A 175 -5.11 5.59 -20.58
CA SER A 175 -4.26 6.39 -21.47
C SER A 175 -4.77 6.45 -22.92
N GLU A 176 -5.39 5.38 -23.40
CA GLU A 176 -6.00 5.30 -24.74
C GLU A 176 -7.38 5.98 -24.79
N GLY A 177 -7.84 6.55 -23.67
CA GLY A 177 -9.15 7.20 -23.59
C GLY A 177 -10.32 6.23 -23.77
N LYS A 178 -10.12 4.93 -23.51
CA LYS A 178 -11.17 3.89 -23.56
C LYS A 178 -11.97 3.81 -22.26
N GLY A 179 -11.41 4.32 -21.16
CA GLY A 179 -12.07 4.52 -19.86
C GLY A 179 -11.65 5.84 -19.21
N ASP A 180 -12.32 6.19 -18.13
CA ASP A 180 -12.17 7.50 -17.47
C ASP A 180 -11.71 7.40 -16.01
N ALA A 181 -12.13 6.33 -15.31
CA ALA A 181 -11.83 6.08 -13.90
C ALA A 181 -11.52 4.59 -13.66
N ALA A 182 -10.56 4.29 -12.78
CA ALA A 182 -10.20 2.92 -12.41
C ALA A 182 -9.85 2.82 -10.91
N PRO A 183 -10.08 1.67 -10.27
CA PRO A 183 -9.49 1.39 -8.97
C PRO A 183 -7.97 1.22 -9.07
N VAL A 184 -7.25 1.72 -8.06
CA VAL A 184 -5.78 1.75 -8.01
C VAL A 184 -5.29 1.56 -6.57
N SER A 185 -4.01 1.23 -6.40
CA SER A 185 -3.34 1.55 -5.14
C SER A 185 -2.95 3.03 -5.14
N THR A 186 -3.04 3.67 -3.98
CA THR A 186 -2.61 5.06 -3.78
C THR A 186 -1.11 5.29 -3.97
N THR A 187 -0.29 4.23 -4.03
CA THR A 187 1.15 4.30 -4.30
C THR A 187 1.55 3.69 -5.65
N ASP A 188 0.60 3.32 -6.52
CA ASP A 188 0.87 2.84 -7.88
C ASP A 188 1.81 3.79 -8.63
N GLY A 189 2.93 3.29 -9.18
CA GLY A 189 3.94 4.12 -9.84
C GLY A 189 3.41 4.97 -11.00
N GLN A 190 2.39 4.47 -11.69
CA GLN A 190 1.73 5.19 -12.79
C GLN A 190 1.09 6.52 -12.36
N LEU A 191 0.74 6.69 -11.08
CA LEU A 191 0.22 7.97 -10.56
C LEU A 191 1.25 9.11 -10.61
N ALA A 192 2.55 8.80 -10.65
CA ALA A 192 3.63 9.77 -10.87
C ALA A 192 4.01 9.95 -12.36
N ASN A 193 3.26 9.36 -13.29
CA ASN A 193 3.51 9.47 -14.73
C ASN A 193 2.94 10.78 -15.29
N GLY A 194 3.72 11.86 -15.20
CA GLY A 194 3.51 13.08 -16.00
C GLY A 194 2.16 13.79 -15.79
N ASN A 195 1.60 13.75 -14.57
CA ASN A 195 0.29 14.32 -14.24
C ASN A 195 -0.85 13.82 -15.14
N LYS A 196 -0.76 12.59 -15.65
CA LYS A 196 -1.81 11.97 -16.49
C LYS A 196 -3.04 11.57 -15.70
N TYR A 197 -2.86 11.27 -14.41
CA TYR A 197 -3.90 10.74 -13.54
C TYR A 197 -4.06 11.60 -12.28
N THR A 198 -5.29 11.72 -11.83
CA THR A 198 -5.65 12.36 -10.56
C THR A 198 -6.21 11.30 -9.64
N LEU A 199 -5.51 11.02 -8.54
CA LEU A 199 -6.02 10.20 -7.46
C LEU A 199 -7.09 11.00 -6.70
N LEU A 200 -8.29 10.45 -6.59
CA LEU A 200 -9.39 11.08 -5.87
C LEU A 200 -9.23 10.88 -4.36
N LYS A 201 -9.56 11.92 -3.59
CA LYS A 201 -9.59 11.84 -2.12
C LYS A 201 -10.77 10.98 -1.66
N ASP A 202 -10.48 9.97 -0.84
CA ASP A 202 -11.49 9.22 -0.05
C ASP A 202 -11.99 10.10 1.10
N ASP A 203 -12.95 10.98 0.79
CA ASP A 203 -13.44 12.04 1.70
C ASP A 203 -14.33 11.53 2.84
N LYS A 204 -14.86 10.31 2.74
CA LYS A 204 -15.62 9.66 3.80
C LYS A 204 -14.84 8.56 4.54
N HIS A 205 -13.55 8.37 4.20
CA HIS A 205 -12.68 7.38 4.85
C HIS A 205 -13.28 5.96 4.80
N LEU A 206 -13.58 5.48 3.58
CA LEU A 206 -13.99 4.09 3.37
C LEU A 206 -12.83 3.13 3.68
N TRP A 207 -11.66 3.40 3.12
CA TRP A 207 -10.53 2.49 3.26
C TRP A 207 -9.66 2.85 4.45
N PRO A 208 -9.21 1.83 5.21
CA PRO A 208 -8.35 2.06 6.36
C PRO A 208 -6.95 2.50 5.90
N ALA A 209 -6.19 3.00 6.87
CA ALA A 209 -4.79 3.33 6.65
C ALA A 209 -3.92 2.06 6.63
N TYR A 210 -3.17 1.91 5.54
CA TYR A 210 -2.13 0.92 5.31
C TYR A 210 -0.79 1.65 5.30
N ASN A 211 -0.41 2.20 6.45
CA ASN A 211 0.89 2.81 6.58
C ASN A 211 1.97 1.74 6.51
N LEU A 212 2.99 1.97 5.69
CA LEU A 212 4.17 1.13 5.61
C LEU A 212 4.89 1.13 6.96
N VAL A 213 5.31 -0.05 7.43
CA VAL A 213 5.95 -0.23 8.73
C VAL A 213 6.92 -1.41 8.70
N PRO A 214 8.12 -1.29 9.29
CA PRO A 214 9.01 -2.44 9.48
C PRO A 214 8.42 -3.38 10.53
N LEU A 215 8.16 -4.63 10.14
CA LEU A 215 7.81 -5.70 11.07
C LEU A 215 9.05 -6.54 11.38
N VAL A 216 9.46 -6.56 12.64
CA VAL A 216 10.77 -7.07 13.08
C VAL A 216 10.62 -8.14 14.15
N ARG A 217 11.48 -9.17 14.14
CA ARG A 217 11.63 -10.12 15.25
C ARG A 217 12.23 -9.45 16.49
N ASN A 218 11.63 -9.65 17.67
CA ASN A 218 12.14 -9.07 18.92
C ASN A 218 13.57 -9.53 19.26
N SER A 219 13.91 -10.79 18.96
CA SER A 219 15.26 -11.33 19.18
C SER A 219 16.32 -10.60 18.33
N THR A 220 15.97 -10.28 17.09
CA THR A 220 16.86 -9.59 16.16
C THR A 220 17.03 -8.14 16.57
N LEU A 221 15.95 -7.49 16.98
CA LEU A 221 15.99 -6.12 17.52
C LEU A 221 16.87 -6.01 18.77
N LYS A 222 16.77 -6.99 19.69
CA LYS A 222 17.58 -7.05 20.92
C LYS A 222 19.08 -7.23 20.65
N SER A 223 19.42 -8.05 19.66
CA SER A 223 20.82 -8.30 19.28
C SER A 223 21.42 -7.22 18.36
N HIS A 224 20.58 -6.38 17.75
CA HIS A 224 20.97 -5.31 16.83
C HIS A 224 20.32 -3.97 17.22
N PRO A 225 20.68 -3.37 18.37
CA PRO A 225 19.94 -2.23 18.95
C PRO A 225 19.92 -0.97 18.07
N LYS A 226 20.85 -0.81 17.11
CA LYS A 226 20.86 0.33 16.17
C LYS A 226 19.96 0.11 14.95
N MET A 227 19.45 -1.11 14.71
CA MET A 227 18.54 -1.44 13.60
C MET A 227 17.32 -0.52 13.60
N ALA A 228 16.67 -0.34 14.75
CA ALA A 228 15.46 0.48 14.85
C ALA A 228 15.69 1.91 14.36
N LYS A 229 16.82 2.50 14.76
CA LYS A 229 17.19 3.86 14.37
C LYS A 229 17.45 3.95 12.87
N ALA A 230 18.16 2.97 12.28
CA ALA A 230 18.47 2.95 10.86
C ALA A 230 17.20 2.86 9.99
N LEU A 231 16.29 1.93 10.34
CA LEU A 231 15.03 1.74 9.60
C LEU A 231 14.09 2.95 9.77
N ASN A 232 13.90 3.45 10.99
CA ASN A 232 13.07 4.63 11.23
C ASN A 232 13.61 5.90 10.53
N GLN A 233 14.92 6.00 10.24
CA GLN A 233 15.49 7.14 9.52
C GLN A 233 15.09 7.16 8.04
N VAL A 234 15.01 5.99 7.40
CA VAL A 234 14.56 5.90 6.01
C VAL A 234 13.05 6.02 5.90
N ASP A 235 12.28 5.40 6.80
CA ASP A 235 10.81 5.43 6.79
C ASP A 235 10.22 6.84 6.92
N LYS A 236 10.88 7.72 7.68
CA LYS A 236 10.47 9.13 7.79
C LYS A 236 10.39 9.84 6.44
N LYS A 237 11.13 9.36 5.43
CA LYS A 237 11.15 9.92 4.07
C LYS A 237 10.19 9.21 3.11
N LEU A 238 9.66 8.04 3.48
CA LEU A 238 8.76 7.25 2.66
C LEU A 238 7.32 7.76 2.81
N THR A 239 7.06 8.95 2.25
CA THR A 239 5.71 9.49 2.07
C THR A 239 4.98 8.76 0.92
N THR A 240 3.66 8.90 0.80
CA THR A 240 2.90 8.31 -0.34
C THR A 240 3.50 8.78 -1.66
N LYS A 241 3.79 10.08 -1.79
CA LYS A 241 4.45 10.63 -2.99
C LYS A 241 5.81 9.99 -3.24
N THR A 242 6.64 9.83 -2.20
CA THR A 242 7.95 9.19 -2.33
C THR A 242 7.81 7.75 -2.82
N LEU A 243 6.87 6.98 -2.27
CA LEU A 243 6.61 5.60 -2.67
C LEU A 243 6.14 5.52 -4.12
N THR A 244 5.20 6.37 -4.53
CA THR A 244 4.76 6.47 -5.93
C THR A 244 5.93 6.71 -6.89
N GLU A 245 6.81 7.67 -6.58
CA GLU A 245 7.99 7.95 -7.42
C GLU A 245 8.99 6.80 -7.46
N LEU A 246 9.17 6.08 -6.35
CA LEU A 246 10.04 4.91 -6.29
C LEU A 246 9.46 3.73 -7.09
N ASN A 247 8.15 3.48 -6.97
CA ASN A 247 7.46 2.43 -7.71
C ASN A 247 7.47 2.73 -9.21
N LYS A 248 7.28 3.99 -9.61
CA LYS A 248 7.35 4.43 -11.02
C LYS A 248 8.67 4.03 -11.68
N LYS A 249 9.80 4.18 -10.99
CA LYS A 249 11.12 3.83 -11.54
C LYS A 249 11.25 2.35 -11.90
N VAL A 250 10.41 1.49 -11.34
CA VAL A 250 10.42 0.04 -11.58
C VAL A 250 9.25 -0.42 -12.43
N ASP A 251 8.09 0.24 -12.34
CA ASP A 251 6.90 -0.19 -13.07
C ASP A 251 6.72 0.54 -14.42
N VAL A 252 7.39 1.69 -14.61
CA VAL A 252 7.14 2.60 -15.75
C VAL A 252 8.41 3.01 -16.49
N ASP A 253 9.47 3.38 -15.77
CA ASP A 253 10.68 3.96 -16.39
C ASP A 253 11.70 2.90 -16.89
N VAL A 254 11.28 1.63 -16.99
CA VAL A 254 12.15 0.49 -17.35
C VAL A 254 12.19 0.26 -18.85
#